data_AF-A0A3N5G8J5-F1
#
_entry.id   AF-A0A3N5G8J5-F1
#
_cell.length_a   1.000
_cell.length_b   1.000
_cell.length_c   1.000
_cell.angle_alpha   90.00
_cell.angle_beta   90.00
_cell.angle_gamma   90.00
#
_symmetry.space_group_name_H-M   'P 1'
#
loop_
_entity.id
_entity.type
_entity.pdbx_description
1 polymer ?
#
loop_
_entity_poly.entity_id
_entity_poly.type
_entity_poly.pdbx_seq_one_letter_code
_entity_poly.pdbx_strand_id
1 'polypeptide(L)'
;MIVVDTKIISYFYLSSEYSAVADELFLKNSAWAAPLLWRSEFRNILSYYAGKQIITLQDAIQIFEIAESLLHHNEYEVNSAQVLKLSQSSGCSAYDCEFVSLAQDLNVPLVTMDKKILDNFQNTAVSIQKYMEKY
;
A
#
# COMPACT_ATOMS: atom_id res chain seq x y z
N MET A 1 2.13 -6.26 -12.36
CA MET A 1 1.68 -6.46 -10.98
C MET A 1 2.75 -5.95 -10.03
N ILE A 2 2.34 -5.20 -9.00
CA ILE A 2 3.19 -4.66 -7.92
C ILE A 2 2.42 -4.75 -6.60
N VAL A 3 3.14 -4.85 -5.49
CA VAL A 3 2.53 -4.63 -4.17
C VAL A 3 2.57 -3.13 -3.87
N VAL A 4 1.47 -2.56 -3.39
CA VAL A 4 1.40 -1.15 -3.00
C VAL A 4 1.05 -1.01 -1.53
N ASP A 5 1.73 -0.09 -0.85
CA ASP A 5 1.41 0.31 0.52
C ASP A 5 0.03 1.01 0.58
N THR A 6 -0.71 0.84 1.68
CA THR A 6 -1.98 1.54 1.92
C THR A 6 -1.88 3.05 1.77
N LYS A 7 -0.73 3.66 2.10
CA LYS A 7 -0.51 5.10 1.87
C LYS A 7 -0.62 5.46 0.39
N ILE A 8 -0.11 4.63 -0.52
CA ILE A 8 -0.23 4.85 -1.97
C ILE A 8 -1.68 4.73 -2.42
N ILE A 9 -2.39 3.71 -1.93
CA ILE A 9 -3.84 3.56 -2.18
C ILE A 9 -4.57 4.83 -1.72
N SER A 10 -4.19 5.38 -0.57
CA SER A 10 -4.78 6.62 -0.07
C SER A 10 -4.48 7.84 -0.94
N TYR A 11 -3.27 7.97 -1.49
CA TYR A 11 -2.92 9.07 -2.41
C TYR A 11 -3.71 9.02 -3.71
N PHE A 12 -4.04 7.82 -4.18
CA PHE A 12 -4.83 7.61 -5.38
C PHE A 12 -6.30 8.06 -5.21
N TYR A 13 -6.91 7.80 -4.05
CA TYR A 13 -8.32 8.10 -3.83
C TYR A 13 -8.61 9.40 -3.06
N LEU A 14 -7.64 9.92 -2.30
CA LEU A 14 -7.78 11.13 -1.50
C LEU A 14 -6.82 12.20 -2.02
N SER A 15 -7.33 13.42 -2.15
CA SER A 15 -6.52 14.55 -2.58
C SER A 15 -5.36 14.79 -1.61
N SER A 16 -4.14 14.73 -2.13
CA SER A 16 -2.89 14.97 -1.42
C SER A 16 -1.83 15.54 -2.37
N GLU A 17 -0.70 15.97 -1.83
CA GLU A 17 0.45 16.38 -2.65
C GLU A 17 1.01 15.23 -3.54
N TYR A 18 0.66 13.97 -3.23
CA TYR A 18 1.11 12.77 -3.94
C TYR A 18 0.04 12.18 -4.88
N SER A 19 -1.13 12.80 -5.04
CA SER A 19 -2.19 12.24 -5.88
C SER A 19 -1.76 12.11 -7.35
N ALA A 20 -1.13 13.15 -7.90
CA ALA A 20 -0.65 13.11 -9.29
C ALA A 20 0.33 11.95 -9.55
N VAL A 21 1.23 11.67 -8.60
CA VAL A 21 2.21 10.60 -8.77
C VAL A 21 1.59 9.21 -8.56
N ALA A 22 0.54 9.09 -7.73
CA ALA A 22 -0.24 7.87 -7.61
C ALA A 22 -1.04 7.56 -8.88
N ASP A 23 -1.61 8.59 -9.52
CA ASP A 23 -2.28 8.47 -10.83
C ASP A 23 -1.30 8.00 -11.91
N GLU A 24 -0.11 8.60 -11.98
CA GLU A 24 0.94 8.18 -12.91
C GLU A 24 1.39 6.73 -12.66
N LEU A 25 1.53 6.32 -11.39
CA LEU A 25 1.84 4.94 -11.03
C LEU A 25 0.75 3.98 -11.54
N PHE A 26 -0.52 4.35 -11.38
CA PHE A 26 -1.64 3.53 -11.83
C PHE A 26 -1.68 3.41 -13.36
N LEU A 27 -1.44 4.51 -14.08
CA LEU A 27 -1.33 4.52 -15.54
C LEU A 27 -0.18 3.64 -16.04
N LYS A 28 0.93 3.61 -15.29
CA LYS A 28 2.09 2.78 -15.62
C LYS A 28 1.87 1.30 -15.32
N ASN A 29 1.24 0.98 -14.19
CA ASN A 29 0.96 -0.39 -13.78
C ASN A 29 -0.30 -0.43 -12.93
N SER A 30 -1.42 -0.82 -13.52
CA SER A 30 -2.73 -0.89 -12.85
C SER A 30 -2.95 -2.17 -12.05
N ALA A 31 -2.08 -3.17 -12.18
CA ALA A 31 -2.18 -4.43 -11.44
C ALA A 31 -1.59 -4.28 -10.03
N TRP A 32 -2.37 -3.74 -9.11
CA TRP A 32 -1.97 -3.52 -7.72
C TRP A 32 -2.37 -4.71 -6.84
N ALA A 33 -1.51 -5.05 -5.89
CA ALA A 33 -1.75 -6.06 -4.88
C ALA A 33 -1.44 -5.53 -3.47
N ALA A 34 -2.10 -6.08 -2.45
CA ALA A 34 -1.88 -5.70 -1.05
C ALA A 34 -2.22 -6.86 -0.08
N PRO A 35 -1.62 -6.92 1.12
CA PRO A 35 -2.04 -7.86 2.16
C PRO A 35 -3.42 -7.44 2.69
N LEU A 36 -4.27 -8.39 3.12
CA LEU A 36 -5.63 -8.12 3.64
C LEU A 36 -5.69 -7.01 4.72
N LEU A 37 -4.59 -6.80 5.43
CA LEU A 37 -4.37 -5.69 6.35
C LEU A 37 -4.75 -4.32 5.76
N TRP A 38 -4.55 -4.11 4.46
CA TRP A 38 -4.82 -2.86 3.74
C TRP A 38 -6.23 -2.33 4.03
N ARG A 39 -7.21 -3.23 4.17
CA ARG A 39 -8.60 -2.88 4.46
C ARG A 39 -8.74 -2.14 5.79
N SER A 40 -8.10 -2.64 6.83
CA SER A 40 -8.17 -2.05 8.17
C SER A 40 -7.38 -0.75 8.23
N GLU A 41 -6.22 -0.68 7.59
CA GLU A 41 -5.44 0.54 7.49
C GLU A 41 -6.20 1.62 6.72
N PHE A 42 -6.79 1.29 5.57
CA PHE A 42 -7.51 2.25 4.75
C PHE A 42 -8.79 2.73 5.42
N ARG A 43 -9.55 1.85 6.09
CA ARG A 43 -10.68 2.25 6.93
C ARG A 43 -10.28 3.24 8.02
N ASN A 44 -9.11 3.06 8.64
CA ASN A 44 -8.60 3.99 9.65
C ASN A 44 -8.23 5.36 9.06
N ILE A 45 -7.69 5.39 7.84
CA ILE A 45 -7.47 6.64 7.11
C ILE A 45 -8.80 7.31 6.82
N LEU A 46 -9.76 6.61 6.23
CA LEU A 46 -11.06 7.19 5.86
C LEU A 46 -11.84 7.66 7.10
N SER A 47 -11.80 6.93 8.22
CA SER A 47 -12.44 7.34 9.47
C SER A 47 -11.82 8.62 10.04
N TYR A 48 -10.49 8.78 9.92
CA TYR A 48 -9.81 10.01 10.30
C TYR A 48 -10.28 11.19 9.43
N TYR A 49 -10.33 11.04 8.10
CA TYR A 49 -10.76 12.11 7.19
C TYR A 49 -12.23 12.50 7.43
N ALA A 50 -13.11 11.51 7.63
CA ALA A 50 -14.52 11.73 7.98
C ALA A 50 -14.66 12.43 9.35
N GLY A 51 -13.88 12.00 10.35
CA GLY A 51 -13.85 12.64 11.68
C GLY A 51 -13.34 14.08 11.66
N LYS A 52 -12.52 14.44 10.67
CA LYS A 52 -12.08 15.81 10.38
C LYS A 52 -13.04 16.60 9.49
N GLN A 53 -14.15 16.01 9.06
CA GLN A 53 -15.11 16.60 8.12
C GLN A 53 -14.48 17.03 6.79
N ILE A 54 -13.37 16.40 6.39
CA ILE A 54 -12.73 16.62 5.08
C ILE A 54 -13.53 15.92 3.99
N ILE A 55 -14.10 14.76 4.32
CA ILE A 55 -15.04 14.00 3.49
C ILE A 55 -16.26 13.63 4.35
N THR A 56 -17.39 13.31 3.70
CA THR A 56 -18.55 12.77 4.43
C THR A 56 -18.37 11.27 4.72
N LEU A 57 -19.18 10.72 5.62
CA LEU A 57 -19.24 9.27 5.83
C LEU A 57 -19.66 8.54 4.53
N GLN A 58 -20.56 9.15 3.75
CA GLN A 58 -21.00 8.58 2.49
C GLN A 58 -19.88 8.53 1.46
N ASP A 59 -19.06 9.59 1.37
CA ASP A 59 -17.87 9.61 0.52
C ASP A 59 -16.87 8.56 0.97
N ALA A 60 -16.62 8.43 2.28
CA ALA A 60 -15.73 7.41 2.83
C ALA A 60 -16.15 5.99 2.44
N ILE A 61 -17.46 5.67 2.53
CA ILE A 61 -18.00 4.36 2.12
C ILE A 61 -17.78 4.15 0.62
N GLN A 62 -18.15 5.12 -0.22
CA GLN A 62 -17.99 5.00 -1.68
C GLN A 62 -16.52 4.84 -2.09
N ILE A 63 -15.62 5.62 -1.49
CA ILE A 63 -14.17 5.52 -1.74
C ILE A 63 -13.67 4.11 -1.38
N PHE A 64 -14.12 3.56 -0.25
CA PHE A 64 -13.73 2.20 0.14
C PHE A 64 -14.22 1.15 -0.86
N GLU A 65 -15.47 1.22 -1.30
CA GLU A 65 -16.05 0.29 -2.29
C GLU A 65 -15.29 0.31 -3.64
N ILE A 66 -14.87 1.51 -4.08
CA ILE A 66 -14.08 1.66 -5.32
C ILE A 66 -12.67 1.08 -5.12
N ALA A 67 -12.01 1.36 -3.99
CA ALA A 67 -10.68 0.82 -3.68
C ALA A 67 -10.71 -0.71 -3.55
N GLU A 68 -11.75 -1.25 -2.93
CA GLU A 68 -11.97 -2.69 -2.83
C GLU A 68 -12.13 -3.32 -4.21
N SER A 69 -12.90 -2.68 -5.09
CA SER A 69 -13.09 -3.17 -6.47
C SER A 69 -11.78 -3.19 -7.27
N LEU A 70 -10.88 -2.23 -7.03
CA LEU A 70 -9.55 -2.20 -7.66
C LEU A 70 -8.67 -3.37 -7.22
N LEU A 71 -8.63 -3.66 -5.93
CA LEU A 71 -7.78 -4.71 -5.33
C LEU A 71 -8.45 -6.07 -5.31
N HIS A 72 -9.70 -6.16 -5.72
CA HIS A 72 -10.45 -7.40 -5.80
C HIS A 72 -9.66 -8.45 -6.60
N HIS A 73 -9.51 -9.64 -6.02
CA HIS A 73 -8.67 -10.75 -6.51
C HIS A 73 -7.13 -10.58 -6.39
N ASN A 74 -6.65 -9.42 -5.96
CA ASN A 74 -5.22 -9.13 -5.73
C ASN A 74 -4.94 -8.76 -4.27
N GLU A 75 -5.75 -9.26 -3.35
CA GLU A 75 -5.53 -9.16 -1.92
C GLU A 75 -5.26 -10.53 -1.31
N TYR A 76 -4.33 -10.59 -0.36
CA TYR A 76 -3.76 -11.87 0.07
C TYR A 76 -3.60 -11.96 1.59
N GLU A 77 -3.78 -13.16 2.12
CA GLU A 77 -3.24 -13.53 3.43
C GLU A 77 -1.72 -13.66 3.34
N VAL A 78 -1.02 -13.38 4.43
CA VAL A 78 0.44 -13.46 4.50
C VAL A 78 0.90 -14.46 5.55
N ASN A 79 2.08 -15.03 5.35
CA ASN A 79 2.64 -16.00 6.28
C ASN A 79 3.14 -15.30 7.57
N SER A 80 2.45 -15.52 8.69
CA SER A 80 2.81 -14.88 9.96
C SER A 80 4.24 -15.19 10.43
N ALA A 81 4.77 -16.39 10.15
CA ALA A 81 6.13 -16.74 10.54
C ALA A 81 7.18 -15.96 9.73
N GLN A 82 6.91 -15.69 8.45
CA GLN A 82 7.76 -14.84 7.61
C GLN A 82 7.68 -13.38 8.06
N VAL A 83 6.48 -12.87 8.33
CA VAL A 83 6.27 -11.51 8.85
C VAL A 83 7.06 -11.29 10.14
N LEU A 84 6.96 -12.21 11.11
CA LEU A 84 7.70 -12.12 12.39
C LEU A 84 9.22 -12.16 12.20
N LYS A 85 9.72 -12.97 11.26
CA LYS A 85 11.17 -13.00 10.93
C LYS A 85 11.63 -11.68 10.29
N LEU A 86 10.86 -11.16 9.35
CA LEU A 86 11.15 -9.88 8.68
C LEU A 86 11.13 -8.72 9.69
N SER A 87 10.13 -8.67 10.58
CA SER A 87 10.02 -7.60 11.58
C SER A 87 11.16 -7.66 12.59
N GLN A 88 11.54 -8.85 13.05
CA GLN A 88 12.64 -9.03 14.00
C GLN A 88 14.00 -8.65 13.38
N SER A 89 14.25 -9.03 12.12
CA SER A 89 15.55 -8.81 11.48
C SER A 89 15.76 -7.37 10.97
N SER A 90 14.68 -6.67 10.60
CA SER A 90 14.74 -5.29 10.08
C SER A 90 14.41 -4.22 11.12
N GLY A 91 13.77 -4.59 12.22
CA GLY A 91 13.18 -3.65 13.17
C GLY A 91 11.96 -2.89 12.63
N CYS A 92 11.46 -3.20 11.43
CA CYS A 92 10.18 -2.67 10.92
C CYS A 92 8.99 -3.26 11.69
N SER A 93 7.83 -2.59 11.61
CA SER A 93 6.64 -3.13 12.27
C SER A 93 6.16 -4.40 11.57
N ALA A 94 5.38 -5.24 12.28
CA ALA A 94 4.77 -6.41 11.66
C ALA A 94 3.86 -6.01 10.49
N TYR A 95 3.13 -4.88 10.62
CA TYR A 95 2.30 -4.32 9.56
C TYR A 95 3.11 -4.00 8.30
N ASP A 96 4.21 -3.27 8.43
CA ASP A 96 5.12 -2.97 7.30
C ASP A 96 5.64 -4.27 6.65
N CYS A 97 5.97 -5.26 7.48
CA CYS A 97 6.49 -6.54 7.03
C CYS A 97 5.44 -7.44 6.36
N GLU A 98 4.14 -7.21 6.51
CA GLU A 98 3.12 -7.90 5.71
C GLU A 98 3.24 -7.54 4.24
N PHE A 99 3.41 -6.26 3.92
CA PHE A 99 3.62 -5.79 2.54
C PHE A 99 4.92 -6.34 1.94
N VAL A 100 5.99 -6.36 2.73
CA VAL A 100 7.28 -6.92 2.30
C VAL A 100 7.18 -8.43 2.08
N SER A 101 6.53 -9.16 2.99
CA SER A 101 6.32 -10.61 2.88
C SER A 101 5.55 -10.92 1.60
N LEU A 102 4.44 -10.20 1.35
CA LEU A 102 3.64 -10.41 0.16
C LEU A 102 4.42 -10.14 -1.13
N ALA A 103 5.20 -9.05 -1.16
CA ALA A 103 6.01 -8.70 -2.32
C ALA A 103 7.07 -9.78 -2.63
N GLN A 104 7.68 -10.36 -1.58
CA GLN A 104 8.61 -11.48 -1.73
C GLN A 104 7.91 -12.74 -2.25
N ASP A 105 6.73 -13.08 -1.72
CA ASP A 105 5.99 -14.28 -2.09
C ASP A 105 5.48 -14.22 -3.54
N LEU A 106 5.03 -13.04 -3.98
CA LEU A 106 4.60 -12.79 -5.35
C LEU A 106 5.78 -12.53 -6.31
N ASN A 107 7.00 -12.37 -5.79
CA ASN A 107 8.21 -12.00 -6.52
C ASN A 107 8.01 -10.73 -7.40
N VAL A 108 7.41 -9.70 -6.82
CA VAL A 108 7.18 -8.38 -7.43
C VAL A 108 7.68 -7.28 -6.49
N PRO A 109 7.99 -6.08 -6.98
CA PRO A 109 8.42 -5.01 -6.09
C PRO A 109 7.27 -4.50 -5.21
N LEU A 110 7.60 -4.15 -3.97
CA LEU A 110 6.79 -3.30 -3.10
C LEU A 110 7.06 -1.84 -3.45
N VAL A 111 6.05 -1.12 -3.92
CA VAL A 111 6.10 0.33 -4.05
C VAL A 111 5.59 0.95 -2.76
N THR A 112 6.43 1.76 -2.11
CA THR A 112 6.11 2.46 -0.86
C THR A 112 6.87 3.79 -0.79
N MET A 113 6.38 4.71 0.03
CA MET A 113 7.11 5.94 0.41
C MET A 113 7.71 5.87 1.82
N ASP A 114 7.57 4.73 2.50
CA ASP A 114 8.11 4.55 3.84
C ASP A 114 9.64 4.38 3.81
N LYS A 115 10.36 5.39 4.31
CA LYS A 115 11.83 5.40 4.32
C LYS A 115 12.42 4.20 5.05
N LYS A 116 11.80 3.74 6.14
CA LYS A 116 12.33 2.64 6.92
C LYS A 116 12.25 1.33 6.13
N ILE A 117 11.14 1.10 5.43
CA ILE A 117 11.00 -0.04 4.53
C ILE A 117 12.03 0.04 3.39
N LEU A 118 12.15 1.22 2.75
CA LEU A 118 13.09 1.42 1.64
C LEU A 118 14.55 1.18 2.04
N ASP A 119 14.94 1.61 3.25
CA ASP A 119 16.30 1.45 3.74
C ASP A 119 16.62 -0.01 4.09
N ASN A 120 15.68 -0.74 4.69
CA ASN A 120 15.89 -2.11 5.18
C ASN A 120 15.63 -3.19 4.13
N PHE A 121 14.83 -2.91 3.11
CA PHE A 121 14.39 -3.90 2.11
C PHE A 121 14.67 -3.47 0.68
N GLN A 122 15.85 -2.91 0.39
CA GLN A 122 16.23 -2.36 -0.92
C GLN A 122 16.11 -3.33 -2.11
N ASN A 123 16.11 -4.64 -1.85
CA ASN A 123 15.92 -5.68 -2.88
C ASN A 123 14.44 -5.95 -3.19
N THR A 124 13.53 -5.63 -2.27
CA THR A 124 12.09 -5.88 -2.40
C THR A 124 11.32 -4.58 -2.62
N ALA A 125 11.72 -3.50 -1.94
CA ALA A 125 10.99 -2.23 -1.89
C ALA A 125 11.65 -1.15 -2.76
N VAL A 126 10.83 -0.30 -3.34
CA VAL A 126 11.23 0.80 -4.22
C VAL A 126 10.31 2.00 -4.01
N SER A 127 10.87 3.22 -4.06
CA SER A 127 10.05 4.43 -4.00
C SER A 127 9.24 4.59 -5.27
N ILE A 128 8.13 5.32 -5.21
CA ILE A 128 7.35 5.67 -6.42
C ILE A 128 8.27 6.31 -7.47
N GLN A 129 9.11 7.28 -7.10
CA GLN A 129 9.99 7.98 -8.03
C GLN A 129 10.96 7.02 -8.74
N LYS A 130 11.62 6.15 -7.96
CA LYS A 130 12.56 5.17 -8.50
C LYS A 130 11.85 4.08 -9.32
N TYR A 131 10.61 3.75 -8.99
CA TYR A 131 9.78 2.85 -9.78
C TYR A 131 9.48 3.45 -11.16
N MET A 132 9.09 4.74 -11.19
CA MET A 132 8.79 5.47 -12.41
C MET A 132 10.01 5.61 -13.33
N GLU A 133 11.22 5.73 -12.78
CA GLU A 133 12.46 5.80 -13.57
C GLU A 133 12.92 4.44 -14.14
N LYS A 134 12.68 3.34 -13.42
CA LYS A 134 13.33 2.05 -13.70
C LYS A 134 12.48 1.06 -14.51
N TYR A 135 11.16 1.08 -14.32
CA TYR A 135 10.22 0.15 -14.96
C TYR A 135 9.44 0.82 -16.08
#